data_AF-A0AAU0MST7-F1
#
_entry.id   AF-A0AAU0MST7-F1
#
_cell.length_a   1.000
_cell.length_b   1.000
_cell.length_c   1.000
_cell.angle_alpha   90.00
_cell.angle_beta   90.00
_cell.angle_gamma   90.00
#
_symmetry.space_group_name_H-M   'P 1'
#
loop_
_entity.id
_entity.type
_entity.pdbx_description
1 polymer ?
#
loop_
_entity_poly.entity_id
_entity_poly.type
_entity_poly.pdbx_seq_one_letter_code
_entity_poly.pdbx_strand_id
1 'polypeptide(L)'
;MRLIASPVETIPRGKKLAPTLRRFYEIYDEYKAVGVVIGLPLNMDGSAGPRTQAAKALAFNIQQMRDIPIAWQDERMTSAQAERVMLDADLSRARRAELIDASAAAIILQTAIDRLANAG
;
A
#
# COMPACT_ATOMS: atom_id res chain seq x y z
N MET A 1 3.22 17.27 -14.94
CA MET A 1 3.72 17.38 -13.54
C MET A 1 3.96 15.96 -13.05
N ARG A 2 5.16 15.63 -12.55
CA ARG A 2 5.47 14.28 -12.07
C ARG A 2 5.23 14.23 -10.57
N LEU A 3 4.22 13.47 -10.12
CA LEU A 3 3.90 13.28 -8.71
C LEU A 3 4.73 12.12 -8.15
N ILE A 4 5.22 12.28 -6.91
CA ILE A 4 6.04 11.28 -6.23
C ILE A 4 5.40 10.96 -4.88
N ALA A 5 5.30 9.67 -4.54
CA ALA A 5 4.93 9.19 -3.21
C ALA A 5 6.18 8.95 -2.35
N SER A 6 6.16 9.42 -1.10
CA SER A 6 7.22 9.21 -0.13
C SER A 6 6.69 8.52 1.14
N PRO A 7 7.50 7.67 1.81
CA PRO A 7 7.15 7.16 3.12
C PRO A 7 6.97 8.30 4.13
N VAL A 8 5.98 8.17 5.02
CA VAL A 8 5.73 9.15 6.09
C VAL A 8 6.02 8.52 7.45
N GLU A 9 5.28 7.47 7.80
CA GLU A 9 5.41 6.79 9.08
C GLU A 9 5.02 5.32 8.93
N THR A 10 5.73 4.43 9.62
CA THR A 10 5.29 3.05 9.81
C THR A 10 4.55 2.95 11.14
N ILE A 11 3.23 2.75 11.09
CA ILE A 11 2.42 2.61 12.30
C ILE A 11 2.40 1.12 12.69
N PRO A 12 3.00 0.71 13.82
CA PRO A 12 2.98 -0.68 14.23
C PRO A 12 1.55 -1.12 14.58
N ARG A 13 1.22 -2.35 14.19
CA ARG A 13 -0.03 -2.99 14.62
C ARG A 13 0.11 -3.40 16.08
N GLY A 14 -0.49 -2.61 16.98
CA GLY A 14 -0.54 -2.93 18.40
C GLY A 14 -1.49 -4.09 18.73
N LYS A 15 -1.56 -4.48 20.01
CA LYS A 15 -2.50 -5.51 20.50
C LYS A 15 -3.97 -5.18 20.22
N LYS A 16 -4.31 -3.89 20.16
CA LYS A 16 -5.64 -3.38 19.81
C LYS A 16 -5.51 -2.54 18.55
N LEU A 17 -6.51 -2.60 17.67
CA LEU A 17 -6.51 -1.85 16.41
C LEU A 17 -6.83 -0.36 16.60
N ALA A 18 -7.65 0.00 17.59
CA ALA A 18 -8.11 1.38 17.78
C ALA A 18 -6.99 2.43 17.96
N PRO A 19 -5.92 2.18 18.75
CA PRO A 19 -4.79 3.13 18.82
C PRO A 19 -4.08 3.32 17.48
N THR A 20 -3.87 2.24 16.72
CA THR A 20 -3.28 2.28 15.37
C THR A 20 -4.15 3.12 14.43
N LEU A 21 -5.48 2.94 14.46
CA LEU A 21 -6.40 3.73 13.63
C LEU A 21 -6.44 5.21 14.04
N ARG A 22 -6.35 5.54 15.34
CA ARG A 22 -6.25 6.94 15.77
C ARG A 22 -5.01 7.62 15.19
N ARG A 23 -3.83 6.98 15.28
CA ARG A 23 -2.61 7.53 14.68
C ARG A 23 -2.72 7.68 13.16
N PHE A 24 -3.31 6.68 12.51
CA PHE A 24 -3.61 6.75 11.08
C PHE A 24 -4.45 7.98 10.71
N TYR A 25 -5.51 8.25 11.48
CA TYR A 25 -6.37 9.41 11.24
C TYR A 25 -5.71 10.76 11.58
N GLU A 26 -4.84 10.82 12.57
CA GLU A 26 -4.02 12.02 12.83
C GLU A 26 -3.18 12.38 11.60
N ILE A 27 -2.52 11.40 10.99
CA ILE A 27 -1.72 11.60 9.77
C ILE A 27 -2.62 11.96 8.59
N TYR A 28 -3.76 11.27 8.43
CA TYR A 28 -4.74 11.58 7.38
C TYR A 28 -5.19 13.06 7.45
N ASP A 29 -5.48 13.55 8.65
CA ASP A 29 -5.93 14.92 8.88
C ASP A 29 -4.78 15.93 8.70
N GLU A 30 -3.58 15.63 9.18
CA GLU A 30 -2.37 16.46 9.04
C GLU A 30 -2.03 16.73 7.57
N TYR A 31 -2.08 15.68 6.75
CA TYR A 31 -1.80 15.76 5.30
C TYR A 31 -3.01 16.19 4.47
N LYS A 32 -4.16 16.45 5.11
CA LYS A 32 -5.43 16.79 4.44
C LYS A 32 -5.75 15.80 3.32
N ALA A 33 -5.52 14.52 3.60
CA ALA A 33 -5.80 13.47 2.64
C ALA A 33 -7.30 13.44 2.30
N VAL A 34 -7.62 13.07 1.07
CA VAL A 34 -9.01 13.01 0.56
C VAL A 34 -9.48 11.57 0.34
N GLY A 35 -8.61 10.60 0.61
CA GLY A 35 -8.87 9.18 0.43
C GLY A 35 -7.63 8.35 0.73
N VAL A 36 -7.79 7.03 0.65
CA VAL A 36 -6.75 6.06 1.03
C VAL A 36 -6.58 5.06 -0.10
N VAL A 37 -5.32 4.73 -0.41
CA VAL A 37 -5.00 3.59 -1.26
C VAL A 37 -4.56 2.44 -0.37
N ILE A 38 -5.22 1.30 -0.50
CA ILE A 38 -4.86 0.07 0.24
C ILE A 38 -4.41 -0.99 -0.77
N GLY A 39 -3.25 -1.58 -0.49
CA GLY A 39 -2.73 -2.70 -1.25
C GLY A 39 -3.64 -3.93 -1.15
N LEU A 40 -3.88 -4.58 -2.29
CA LEU A 40 -4.71 -5.77 -2.41
C LEU A 40 -3.82 -6.94 -2.89
N PRO A 41 -3.28 -7.74 -1.95
CA PRO A 41 -2.37 -8.83 -2.28
C PRO A 41 -3.16 -10.02 -2.82
N LEU A 42 -3.45 -10.01 -4.12
CA LEU A 42 -4.06 -11.12 -4.84
C LEU A 42 -3.00 -12.15 -5.23
N ASN A 43 -3.39 -13.42 -5.31
CA ASN A 43 -2.55 -14.46 -5.89
C ASN A 43 -2.38 -14.21 -7.39
N MET A 44 -1.36 -14.81 -8.02
CA MET A 44 -1.07 -14.58 -9.45
C MET A 44 -2.26 -14.91 -10.38
N ASP A 45 -3.07 -15.90 -10.03
CA ASP A 45 -4.31 -16.28 -10.73
C ASP A 45 -5.50 -15.34 -10.45
N GLY A 46 -5.30 -14.30 -9.64
CA GLY A 46 -6.33 -13.34 -9.21
C GLY A 46 -7.16 -13.79 -8.01
N SER A 47 -6.92 -14.98 -7.46
CA SER A 47 -7.66 -15.47 -6.30
C SER A 47 -7.27 -14.72 -5.01
N ALA A 48 -8.22 -14.64 -4.08
CA ALA A 48 -8.02 -13.99 -2.77
C ALA A 48 -7.44 -14.99 -1.75
N GLY A 49 -6.39 -14.57 -1.04
CA GLY A 49 -5.80 -15.33 0.06
C GLY A 49 -6.08 -14.72 1.44
N PRO A 50 -5.52 -15.31 2.53
CA PRO A 50 -5.66 -14.78 3.89
C PRO A 50 -5.19 -13.34 4.04
N ARG A 51 -4.15 -12.94 3.29
CA ARG A 51 -3.65 -11.54 3.28
C ARG A 51 -4.65 -10.59 2.64
N THR A 52 -5.32 -11.00 1.56
CA THR A 52 -6.39 -10.23 0.91
C THR A 52 -7.54 -9.99 1.89
N GLN A 53 -7.94 -11.02 2.65
CA GLN A 53 -8.98 -10.90 3.67
C GLN A 53 -8.57 -9.94 4.79
N ALA A 54 -7.31 -10.01 5.25
CA ALA A 54 -6.80 -9.08 6.25
C ALA A 54 -6.81 -7.61 5.78
N ALA A 55 -6.44 -7.35 4.52
CA ALA A 55 -6.51 -6.02 3.91
C ALA A 55 -7.96 -5.50 3.84
N LYS A 56 -8.91 -6.35 3.42
CA LYS A 56 -10.35 -6.04 3.42
C LYS A 56 -10.89 -5.76 4.81
N ALA A 57 -10.50 -6.55 5.80
CA ALA A 57 -10.89 -6.33 7.20
C ALA A 57 -10.33 -5.00 7.75
N LEU A 58 -9.11 -4.62 7.39
CA LEU A 58 -8.54 -3.33 7.76
C LEU A 58 -9.36 -2.18 7.14
N ALA A 59 -9.65 -2.24 5.84
CA ALA A 59 -10.48 -1.23 5.15
C ALA A 59 -11.86 -1.10 5.79
N PHE A 60 -12.50 -2.23 6.12
CA PHE A 60 -13.76 -2.22 6.84
C PHE A 60 -13.64 -1.47 8.17
N ASN A 61 -12.64 -1.77 9.00
CA ASN A 61 -12.44 -1.09 10.28
C ASN A 61 -12.12 0.41 10.13
N ILE A 62 -11.41 0.81 9.07
CA ILE A 62 -11.20 2.22 8.73
C ILE A 62 -12.57 2.88 8.48
N GLN A 63 -13.39 2.31 7.59
CA GLN A 63 -14.70 2.85 7.24
C GLN A 63 -15.71 2.87 8.40
N GLN A 64 -15.59 1.93 9.35
CA GLN A 64 -16.40 1.95 10.57
C GLN A 64 -16.11 3.16 11.47
N MET A 65 -14.91 3.74 11.39
CA MET A 65 -14.53 4.88 12.22
C MET A 65 -14.80 6.23 11.53
N ARG A 66 -14.56 6.33 10.22
CA ARG A 66 -14.91 7.50 9.40
C ARG A 66 -15.24 7.04 7.98
N ASP A 67 -16.26 7.65 7.38
CA ASP A 67 -16.63 7.40 5.99
C ASP A 67 -15.68 8.16 5.05
N ILE A 68 -14.64 7.48 4.57
CA ILE A 68 -13.64 8.02 3.66
C ILE A 68 -13.48 7.14 2.41
N PRO A 69 -13.15 7.71 1.24
CA PRO A 69 -12.91 6.94 0.03
C PRO A 69 -11.71 6.01 0.17
N ILE A 70 -11.88 4.74 -0.23
CA ILE A 70 -10.81 3.75 -0.29
C ILE A 70 -10.69 3.22 -1.71
N ALA A 71 -9.49 3.33 -2.27
CA ALA A 71 -9.10 2.71 -3.54
C ALA A 71 -8.24 1.47 -3.29
N TRP A 72 -8.46 0.42 -4.08
CA TRP A 72 -7.67 -0.81 -4.03
C TRP A 72 -6.57 -0.77 -5.07
N GLN A 73 -5.35 -1.13 -4.64
CA GLN A 73 -4.22 -1.26 -5.54
C GLN A 73 -3.79 -2.72 -5.62
N ASP A 74 -4.03 -3.34 -6.78
CA ASP A 74 -3.53 -4.69 -7.06
C ASP A 74 -1.99 -4.71 -7.00
N GLU A 75 -1.46 -5.51 -6.08
CA GLU A 75 -0.02 -5.65 -5.81
C GLU A 75 0.67 -6.66 -6.73
N ARG A 76 -0.06 -7.33 -7.63
CA ARG A 76 0.55 -8.31 -8.54
C ARG A 76 1.56 -7.64 -9.46
N MET A 77 2.72 -8.26 -9.57
CA MET A 77 3.75 -7.88 -10.51
C MET A 77 3.36 -8.35 -11.91
N THR A 78 3.42 -7.46 -12.89
CA THR A 78 3.37 -7.84 -14.30
C THR A 78 4.68 -8.52 -14.71
N SER A 79 4.68 -9.29 -15.80
CA SER A 79 5.89 -9.94 -16.32
C SER A 79 7.03 -8.95 -16.57
N ALA A 80 6.73 -7.75 -17.08
CA ALA A 80 7.71 -6.69 -17.28
C ALA A 80 8.26 -6.09 -15.96
N GLN A 81 7.43 -6.01 -14.92
CA GLN A 81 7.88 -5.60 -13.58
C GLN A 81 8.74 -6.68 -12.93
N ALA A 82 8.37 -7.95 -13.09
CA ALA A 82 9.16 -9.08 -12.60
C ALA A 82 10.53 -9.13 -13.28
N GLU A 83 10.59 -8.95 -14.60
CA GLU A 83 11.84 -8.89 -15.37
C GLU A 83 12.75 -7.74 -14.91
N ARG A 84 12.21 -6.53 -14.72
CA ARG A 84 12.97 -5.40 -14.13
C ARG A 84 13.47 -5.71 -12.73
N VAL A 85 12.63 -6.31 -11.89
CA VAL A 85 13.04 -6.71 -10.54
C VAL A 85 14.12 -7.78 -10.57
N MET A 86 14.13 -8.69 -11.54
CA MET A 86 15.19 -9.69 -11.72
C MET A 86 16.50 -9.05 -12.19
N LEU A 87 16.45 -8.06 -13.09
CA LEU A 87 17.63 -7.29 -13.50
C LEU A 87 18.18 -6.44 -12.34
N ASP A 88 17.30 -5.82 -11.56
CA ASP A 88 17.66 -5.03 -10.37
C ASP A 88 18.00 -5.89 -9.13
N ALA A 89 17.86 -7.23 -9.22
CA ALA A 89 18.12 -8.16 -8.13
C ALA A 89 19.60 -8.43 -7.86
N ASP A 90 20.51 -7.74 -8.57
CA ASP A 90 21.95 -7.76 -8.29
C ASP A 90 22.30 -7.07 -6.96
N LEU A 91 21.29 -6.57 -6.23
CA LEU A 91 21.33 -6.14 -4.84
C LEU A 91 20.94 -7.30 -3.90
N SER A 92 21.73 -7.53 -2.84
CA SER A 92 21.53 -8.66 -1.93
C SER A 92 20.10 -8.75 -1.36
N ARG A 93 19.52 -9.96 -1.37
CA ARG A 93 18.12 -10.23 -0.97
C ARG A 93 17.74 -9.64 0.40
N ALA A 94 18.70 -9.62 1.34
CA ALA A 94 18.49 -9.08 2.69
C ALA A 94 18.28 -7.56 2.70
N ARG A 95 19.12 -6.81 1.95
CA ARG A 95 19.00 -5.34 1.87
C ARG A 95 17.74 -4.92 1.10
N ARG A 96 17.29 -5.75 0.18
CA ARG A 96 16.03 -5.57 -0.54
C ARG A 96 14.81 -5.76 0.36
N ALA A 97 14.81 -6.79 1.22
CA ALA A 97 13.71 -7.05 2.14
C ALA A 97 13.50 -5.88 3.14
N GLU A 98 14.57 -5.33 3.69
CA GLU A 98 14.49 -4.17 4.60
C GLU A 98 14.00 -2.90 3.91
N LEU A 99 14.46 -2.61 2.69
CA LEU A 99 14.01 -1.46 1.91
C LEU A 99 12.54 -1.59 1.46
N ILE A 100 12.11 -2.81 1.11
CA ILE A 100 10.74 -3.10 0.71
C ILE A 100 9.79 -2.91 1.90
N ASP A 101 10.16 -3.32 3.11
CA ASP A 101 9.24 -3.29 4.25
C ASP A 101 8.85 -1.85 4.66
N ALA A 102 9.83 -0.92 4.68
CA ALA A 102 9.57 0.49 4.98
C ALA A 102 8.98 1.28 3.79
N SER A 103 9.23 0.84 2.56
CA SER A 103 8.84 1.58 1.34
C SER A 103 7.62 1.01 0.62
N ALA A 104 7.09 -0.14 1.04
CA ALA A 104 5.98 -0.81 0.35
C ALA A 104 4.77 0.11 0.18
N ALA A 105 4.39 0.85 1.23
CA ALA A 105 3.27 1.79 1.17
C ALA A 105 3.49 2.90 0.13
N ALA A 106 4.72 3.44 0.03
CA ALA A 106 5.06 4.45 -0.95
C ALA A 106 5.04 3.87 -2.38
N ILE A 107 5.52 2.64 -2.57
CA ILE A 107 5.48 1.94 -3.87
C ILE A 107 4.03 1.70 -4.31
N ILE A 108 3.17 1.24 -3.39
CA ILE A 108 1.73 1.03 -3.64
C ILE A 108 1.09 2.34 -4.09
N LEU A 109 1.31 3.42 -3.35
CA LEU A 109 0.74 4.73 -3.66
C LEU A 109 1.30 5.29 -4.99
N GLN A 110 2.61 5.18 -5.23
CA GLN A 110 3.22 5.59 -6.48
C GLN A 110 2.62 4.84 -7.67
N THR A 111 2.47 3.51 -7.54
CA THR A 111 1.90 2.69 -8.62
C THR A 111 0.45 3.10 -8.91
N ALA A 112 -0.34 3.43 -7.88
CA ALA A 112 -1.70 3.94 -8.06
C ALA A 112 -1.71 5.31 -8.76
N ILE A 113 -0.84 6.24 -8.35
CA ILE A 113 -0.69 7.56 -8.99
C ILE A 113 -0.28 7.41 -10.45
N ASP A 114 0.71 6.57 -10.74
CA ASP A 114 1.19 6.34 -12.11
C ASP A 114 0.09 5.72 -12.98
N ARG A 115 -0.70 4.79 -12.44
CA ARG A 115 -1.86 4.23 -13.16
C ARG A 115 -2.90 5.29 -13.48
N LEU A 116 -3.23 6.16 -12.53
CA LEU A 116 -4.18 7.26 -12.74
C LEU A 116 -3.67 8.28 -13.77
N ALA A 117 -2.37 8.58 -13.76
CA ALA A 117 -1.76 9.50 -14.70
C ALA A 117 -1.73 8.96 -16.15
N ASN A 118 -1.68 7.64 -16.33
CA ASN A 118 -1.67 6.99 -17.65
C ASN A 118 -3.07 6.57 -18.14
N ALA A 119 -4.12 6.74 -17.33
CA ALA A 119 -5.49 6.40 -17.68
C ALA A 119 -6.25 7.53 -18.40
N GLY A 120 -5.61 8.70 -18.59
CA GLY A 120 -6.07 9.80 -19.42
C GLY A 120 -5.27 9.90 -20.71
#